data_AF-A0A356AP43-F1
#
_entry.id   AF-A0A356AP43-F1
#
_cell.length_a   1.000
_cell.length_b   1.000
_cell.length_c   1.000
_cell.angle_alpha   90.00
_cell.angle_beta   90.00
_cell.angle_gamma   90.00
#
_symmetry.space_group_name_H-M   'P 1'
#
loop_
_entity.id
_entity.type
_entity.pdbx_description
1 polymer ?
#
loop_
_entity_poly.entity_id
_entity_poly.type
_entity_poly.pdbx_seq_one_letter_code
_entity_poly.pdbx_strand_id
1 'polypeptide(L)'
;MYQRLVRASVEGRTPQELEKIRQEEFDPHHLDCLLNPDRHPPVWRTGECNCSGEGQASCQVKCLFEAITRDEKGNVRIDPERCTGCSACIGECRAKKLTASRDILPALEKLKSSETPVYAMV
;
A
#
# COMPACT_ATOMS: atom_id res chain seq x y z
N MET A 1 2.83 12.97 2.26
CA MET A 1 3.69 12.03 3.03
C MET A 1 4.61 11.19 2.14
N TYR A 2 4.11 10.22 1.34
CA TYR A 2 4.95 9.26 0.58
C TYR A 2 6.17 9.85 -0.15
N GLN A 3 5.96 10.85 -1.03
CA GLN A 3 7.06 11.44 -1.82
C GLN A 3 8.14 12.10 -0.96
N ARG A 4 7.76 12.66 0.21
CA ARG A 4 8.71 13.25 1.16
C ARG A 4 9.60 12.17 1.78
N LEU A 5 9.02 11.03 2.16
CA LEU A 5 9.78 9.89 2.68
C LEU A 5 10.71 9.27 1.63
N VAL A 6 10.26 9.14 0.38
CA VAL A 6 11.12 8.63 -0.70
C VAL A 6 12.31 9.55 -0.91
N ARG A 7 12.06 10.87 -0.97
CA ARG A 7 13.13 11.87 -1.09
C ARG A 7 14.10 11.82 0.10
N ALA A 8 13.58 11.77 1.32
CA ALA A 8 14.39 11.67 2.53
C ALA A 8 15.21 10.38 2.57
N SER A 9 14.63 9.25 2.10
CA SER A 9 15.33 7.98 1.97
C SER A 9 16.51 8.08 1.01
N VAL A 10 16.34 8.68 -0.17
CA VAL A 10 17.46 8.94 -1.10
C VAL A 10 18.53 9.82 -0.44
N GLU A 11 18.12 10.93 0.19
CA GLU A 11 18.99 11.94 0.81
C GLU A 11 19.63 11.50 2.14
N GLY A 12 19.30 10.31 2.67
CA GLY A 12 19.84 9.81 3.96
C GLY A 12 19.30 10.56 5.18
N ARG A 13 18.11 11.16 5.06
CA ARG A 13 17.45 11.99 6.09
C ARG A 13 16.12 11.41 6.57
N THR A 14 15.91 10.09 6.41
CA THR A 14 14.69 9.39 6.81
C THR A 14 14.30 9.62 8.28
N PRO A 15 15.22 9.51 9.27
CA PRO A 15 14.86 9.70 10.68
C PRO A 15 14.29 11.10 10.96
N GLN A 16 14.92 12.15 10.42
CA GLN A 16 14.48 13.54 10.63
C GLN A 16 13.13 13.80 9.96
N GLU A 17 12.87 13.19 8.80
CA GLU A 17 11.59 13.34 8.11
C GLU A 17 10.47 12.57 8.82
N LEU A 18 10.77 11.39 9.38
CA LEU A 18 9.81 10.64 10.19
C LEU A 18 9.38 11.40 11.43
N GLU A 19 10.31 12.05 12.15
CA GLU A 19 9.97 12.87 13.31
C GLU A 19 9.05 14.04 12.94
N LYS A 20 9.25 14.68 11.79
CA LYS A 20 8.33 15.72 11.29
C LYS A 20 6.95 15.18 10.96
N ILE A 21 6.88 14.04 10.26
CA ILE A 21 5.62 13.41 9.88
C ILE A 21 4.84 12.99 11.13
N ARG A 22 5.52 12.48 12.16
CA ARG A 22 4.92 12.11 13.46
C ARG A 22 4.24 13.27 14.19
N GLN A 23 4.62 14.50 13.88
CA GLN A 23 4.04 15.72 14.44
C GLN A 23 2.86 16.27 13.60
N GLU A 24 2.62 15.73 12.42
CA GLU A 24 1.49 16.10 11.56
C GLU A 24 0.26 15.23 11.87
N GLU A 25 -0.95 15.70 11.51
CA GLU A 25 -2.14 14.84 11.53
C GLU A 25 -2.11 13.89 10.32
N PHE A 26 -1.95 12.59 10.57
CA PHE A 26 -2.05 11.55 9.56
C PHE A 26 -2.63 10.27 10.15
N ASP A 27 -3.10 9.37 9.29
CA ASP A 27 -3.51 8.02 9.69
C ASP A 27 -2.27 7.14 9.93
N PRO A 28 -2.02 6.67 11.17
CA PRO A 28 -0.89 5.80 11.48
C PRO A 28 -0.80 4.55 10.61
N HIS A 29 -1.94 4.02 10.16
CA HIS A 29 -2.00 2.85 9.29
C HIS A 29 -1.30 3.12 7.95
N HIS A 30 -1.46 4.32 7.38
CA HIS A 30 -0.81 4.67 6.11
C HIS A 30 0.71 4.72 6.21
N LEU A 31 1.25 5.12 7.36
CA LEU A 31 2.69 5.11 7.58
C LEU A 31 3.19 3.68 7.79
N ASP A 32 2.44 2.87 8.53
CA ASP A 32 2.78 1.46 8.76
C ASP A 32 2.83 0.65 7.46
N CYS A 33 1.87 0.84 6.55
CA CYS A 33 1.89 0.22 5.21
C CYS A 33 3.18 0.53 4.44
N LEU A 34 3.69 1.76 4.57
CA LEU A 34 4.91 2.19 3.86
C LEU A 34 6.21 1.66 4.49
N LEU A 35 6.22 1.50 5.81
CA LEU A 35 7.42 1.09 6.55
C LEU A 35 7.54 -0.43 6.71
N ASN A 36 6.41 -1.14 6.75
CA ASN A 36 6.32 -2.58 7.00
C ASN A 36 5.42 -3.29 5.96
N PRO A 37 5.65 -3.13 4.64
CA PRO A 37 4.73 -3.63 3.62
C PRO A 37 4.57 -5.16 3.62
N ASP A 38 5.54 -5.91 4.15
CA ASP A 38 5.50 -7.36 4.34
C ASP A 38 4.40 -7.82 5.32
N ARG A 39 3.91 -6.91 6.17
CA ARG A 39 2.82 -7.19 7.12
C ARG A 39 1.44 -6.87 6.57
N HIS A 40 1.37 -6.36 5.33
CA HIS A 40 0.14 -5.90 4.70
C HIS A 40 -0.10 -6.62 3.38
N PRO A 41 -1.36 -6.72 2.93
CA PRO A 41 -1.64 -7.25 1.60
C PRO A 41 -0.94 -6.40 0.52
N PRO A 42 -0.51 -7.01 -0.61
CA PRO A 42 0.07 -6.28 -1.75
C PRO A 42 -0.83 -5.20 -2.38
N VAL A 43 -2.10 -5.13 -2.00
CA VAL A 43 -3.05 -4.09 -2.41
C VAL A 43 -3.61 -3.42 -1.16
N TRP A 44 -3.60 -2.09 -1.12
CA TRP A 44 -4.03 -1.28 0.01
C TRP A 44 -5.30 -0.50 -0.30
N ARG A 45 -6.15 -0.35 0.72
CA ARG A 45 -7.30 0.56 0.70
C ARG A 45 -6.89 1.92 1.26
N THR A 46 -6.98 2.98 0.47
CA THR A 46 -6.55 4.34 0.83
C THR A 46 -7.67 5.25 1.32
N GLY A 47 -8.89 4.72 1.44
CA GLY A 47 -10.04 5.45 1.95
C GLY A 47 -11.33 4.64 1.88
N GLU A 48 -12.43 5.22 2.34
CA GLU A 48 -13.73 4.56 2.34
C GLU A 48 -14.24 4.29 0.92
N CYS A 49 -14.84 3.12 0.72
CA CYS A 49 -15.50 2.74 -0.51
C CYS A 49 -16.85 3.46 -0.60
N ASN A 50 -16.99 4.33 -1.60
CA ASN A 50 -18.21 5.08 -1.88
C ASN A 50 -18.83 4.72 -3.24
N CYS A 51 -18.53 3.53 -3.76
CA CYS A 51 -19.09 3.02 -5.01
C CYS A 51 -20.59 2.73 -4.82
N SER A 52 -21.45 3.30 -5.66
CA SER A 52 -22.89 3.03 -5.69
C SER A 52 -23.32 2.45 -7.04
N GLY A 53 -24.43 1.70 -7.06
CA GLY A 53 -25.03 1.16 -8.28
C GLY A 53 -24.20 0.08 -8.98
N GLU A 54 -24.29 0.03 -10.32
CA GLU A 54 -23.57 -0.91 -11.17
C GLU A 54 -22.05 -0.69 -11.08
N GLY A 55 -21.41 -1.50 -10.23
CA GLY A 55 -19.97 -1.45 -9.99
C GLY A 55 -19.58 -1.46 -8.52
N GLN A 56 -20.56 -1.44 -7.60
CA GLN A 56 -20.31 -1.47 -6.16
C GLN A 56 -19.37 -2.62 -5.77
N ALA A 57 -19.52 -3.80 -6.40
CA ALA A 57 -18.75 -5.01 -6.10
C ALA A 57 -17.68 -5.39 -7.16
N SER A 58 -17.42 -4.57 -8.19
CA SER A 58 -16.56 -4.98 -9.32
C SER A 58 -15.16 -5.43 -8.89
N CYS A 59 -14.51 -4.70 -7.97
CA CYS A 59 -13.20 -5.07 -7.47
C CYS A 59 -13.18 -6.44 -6.76
N GLN A 60 -14.27 -6.77 -6.05
CA GLN A 60 -14.43 -8.06 -5.37
C GLN A 60 -14.67 -9.19 -6.38
N VAL A 61 -15.58 -8.99 -7.34
CA VAL A 61 -15.90 -9.98 -8.39
C VAL A 61 -14.68 -10.28 -9.26
N LYS A 62 -13.82 -9.28 -9.52
CA LYS A 62 -12.62 -9.46 -10.32
C LYS A 62 -11.50 -10.21 -9.60
N CYS A 63 -11.60 -10.37 -8.28
CA CYS A 63 -10.57 -11.06 -7.50
C CYS A 63 -10.69 -12.58 -7.67
N LEU A 64 -9.91 -13.14 -8.60
CA LEU A 64 -9.85 -14.59 -8.86
C LEU A 64 -9.35 -15.42 -7.65
N PHE A 65 -8.67 -14.78 -6.70
CA PHE A 65 -8.13 -15.41 -5.50
C PHE A 65 -9.07 -15.30 -4.30
N GLU A 66 -10.23 -14.67 -4.48
CA GLU A 66 -11.24 -14.35 -3.44
C GLU A 66 -10.63 -13.72 -2.17
N ALA A 67 -9.59 -12.92 -2.36
CA ALA A 67 -8.91 -12.21 -1.29
C ALA A 67 -9.68 -10.97 -0.79
N ILE A 68 -10.83 -10.64 -1.38
CA ILE A 68 -11.58 -9.41 -1.08
C ILE A 68 -12.92 -9.75 -0.45
N THR A 69 -13.15 -9.23 0.75
CA THR A 69 -14.43 -9.25 1.45
C THR A 69 -14.92 -7.83 1.74
N ARG A 70 -16.14 -7.68 2.25
CA ARG A 70 -16.69 -6.38 2.67
C ARG A 70 -17.00 -6.38 4.16
N ASP A 71 -16.70 -5.27 4.80
CA ASP A 71 -17.17 -5.00 6.15
C ASP A 71 -18.61 -4.44 6.15
N GLU A 72 -19.15 -4.27 7.35
CA GLU A 72 -20.52 -3.76 7.57
C GLU A 72 -20.73 -2.34 7.01
N LYS A 73 -19.65 -1.56 6.85
CA LYS A 73 -19.68 -0.23 6.26
C LYS A 73 -19.57 -0.28 4.73
N GLY A 74 -19.53 -1.47 4.14
CA GLY A 74 -19.39 -1.69 2.71
C GLY A 74 -17.96 -1.48 2.19
N ASN A 75 -16.97 -1.27 3.06
CA ASN A 75 -15.60 -1.14 2.64
C ASN A 75 -14.97 -2.49 2.36
N VAL A 76 -14.07 -2.53 1.39
CA VAL A 76 -13.31 -3.74 1.12
C VAL A 76 -12.28 -4.01 2.23
N ARG A 77 -12.14 -5.28 2.59
CA ARG A 77 -11.04 -5.85 3.37
C ARG A 77 -10.29 -6.83 2.48
N ILE A 78 -8.96 -6.75 2.50
CA ILE A 78 -8.09 -7.55 1.66
C ILE A 78 -7.33 -8.52 2.55
N ASP A 79 -7.47 -9.81 2.28
CA ASP A 79 -6.78 -10.88 2.98
C ASP A 79 -5.32 -10.95 2.52
N PRO A 80 -4.33 -10.73 3.41
CA PRO A 80 -2.91 -10.76 3.06
C PRO A 80 -2.43 -12.15 2.59
N GLU A 81 -3.03 -13.24 3.09
CA GLU A 81 -2.61 -14.61 2.75
C GLU A 81 -3.09 -15.03 1.35
N ARG A 82 -4.18 -14.41 0.87
CA ARG A 82 -4.80 -14.73 -0.43
C ARG A 82 -4.45 -13.73 -1.52
N CYS A 83 -4.04 -12.52 -1.17
CA CYS A 83 -3.78 -11.45 -2.13
C CYS A 83 -2.43 -11.63 -2.82
N THR A 84 -2.44 -12.08 -4.06
CA THR A 84 -1.21 -12.31 -4.86
C THR A 84 -0.63 -11.06 -5.53
N GLY A 85 -1.27 -9.90 -5.40
CA GLY A 85 -0.79 -8.65 -5.99
C GLY A 85 -1.04 -8.51 -7.50
N CYS A 86 -1.94 -9.30 -8.09
CA CYS A 86 -2.26 -9.22 -9.53
C CYS A 86 -2.85 -7.88 -10.01
N SER A 87 -3.22 -6.98 -9.09
CA SER A 87 -3.68 -5.61 -9.35
C SER A 87 -4.99 -5.48 -10.15
N ALA A 88 -5.68 -6.59 -10.45
CA ALA A 88 -6.94 -6.56 -11.19
C ALA A 88 -8.02 -5.73 -10.48
N CYS A 89 -8.10 -5.83 -9.15
CA CYS A 89 -9.05 -5.06 -8.33
C CYS A 89 -8.77 -3.54 -8.35
N ILE A 90 -7.51 -3.13 -8.54
CA ILE A 90 -7.12 -1.72 -8.65
C ILE A 90 -7.67 -1.13 -9.95
N GLY A 91 -7.54 -1.85 -11.07
CA GLY A 91 -8.08 -1.43 -12.37
C GLY A 91 -9.60 -1.28 -12.39
N GLU A 92 -10.31 -2.10 -11.62
CA GLU A 92 -11.78 -2.05 -11.48
C GLU A 92 -12.27 -1.02 -10.44
N CYS A 93 -11.38 -0.47 -9.61
CA CYS A 93 -11.76 0.45 -8.55
C CYS A 93 -12.06 1.85 -9.10
N ARG A 94 -13.29 2.08 -9.57
CA ARG A 94 -13.74 3.39 -10.09
C ARG A 94 -13.59 4.53 -9.08
N ALA A 95 -13.75 4.24 -7.79
CA ALA A 95 -13.56 5.22 -6.71
C ALA A 95 -12.08 5.59 -6.44
N LYS A 96 -11.12 4.89 -7.08
CA LYS A 96 -9.67 5.09 -6.93
C LYS A 96 -9.21 5.02 -5.46
N LYS A 97 -9.79 4.10 -4.70
CA LYS A 97 -9.49 3.84 -3.29
C LYS A 97 -8.62 2.62 -3.05
N LEU A 98 -8.19 1.95 -4.12
CA LEU A 98 -7.24 0.84 -4.07
C LEU A 98 -5.95 1.24 -4.76
N THR A 99 -4.81 0.85 -4.17
CA THR A 99 -3.48 1.08 -4.74
C THR A 99 -2.59 -0.12 -4.46
N ALA A 100 -1.57 -0.32 -5.28
CA ALA A 100 -0.58 -1.35 -5.02
C ALA A 100 0.34 -0.93 -3.86
N SER A 101 0.93 -1.92 -3.20
CA SER A 101 1.98 -1.70 -2.20
C SER A 101 3.12 -0.83 -2.75
N ARG A 102 3.74 -0.05 -1.87
CA ARG A 102 4.80 0.92 -2.22
C ARG A 102 6.09 0.59 -1.48
N ASP A 103 6.75 -0.46 -1.95
CA ASP A 103 7.86 -1.10 -1.25
C ASP A 103 9.22 -0.41 -1.47
N ILE A 104 9.21 0.77 -2.09
CA ILE A 104 10.46 1.47 -2.44
C ILE A 104 11.26 1.88 -1.21
N LEU A 105 10.59 2.25 -0.10
CA LEU A 105 11.28 2.67 1.12
C LEU A 105 12.10 1.53 1.73
N PRO A 106 11.50 0.34 2.02
CA PRO A 106 12.30 -0.78 2.51
C PRO A 106 13.29 -1.31 1.46
N ALA A 107 13.01 -1.19 0.16
CA ALA A 107 13.98 -1.54 -0.87
C ALA A 107 15.22 -0.63 -0.83
N LEU A 108 15.03 0.69 -0.71
CA LEU A 108 16.12 1.66 -0.56
C LEU A 108 16.90 1.47 0.74
N GLU A 109 16.22 1.15 1.84
CA GLU A 109 16.88 0.85 3.12
C GLU A 109 17.77 -0.39 3.01
N LYS A 110 17.27 -1.47 2.40
CA LYS A 110 18.07 -2.68 2.12
C LYS A 110 19.25 -2.36 1.21
N LEU A 111 19.08 -1.58 0.15
CA LEU A 111 20.18 -1.16 -0.72
C LEU A 111 21.29 -0.42 0.03
N LYS A 112 20.93 0.45 0.99
CA LYS A 112 21.89 1.24 1.77
C LYS A 112 22.60 0.45 2.85
N SER A 113 21.91 -0.51 3.47
CA SER A 113 22.41 -1.34 4.57
C SER A 113 23.02 -2.66 4.11
N SER A 114 22.92 -3.00 2.82
CA SER A 114 23.37 -4.29 2.34
C SER A 114 24.90 -4.40 2.34
N GLU A 115 25.40 -5.39 3.05
CA GLU A 115 26.78 -5.87 2.97
C GLU A 115 27.01 -6.82 1.76
N THR A 116 25.92 -7.15 1.04
CA THR A 116 25.93 -8.09 -0.10
C THR A 116 25.47 -7.41 -1.40
N PRO A 117 25.85 -7.93 -2.59
CA PRO A 117 25.40 -7.36 -3.85
C PRO A 117 23.87 -7.40 -3.99
N VAL A 118 23.27 -6.28 -4.40
CA VAL A 118 21.84 -6.19 -4.72
C VAL A 118 21.65 -6.18 -6.23
N TYR A 119 20.73 -7.00 -6.73
CA TYR A 119 20.47 -7.18 -8.16
C TYR A 119 19.09 -6.63 -8.53
N ALA A 120 19.02 -5.92 -9.65
CA ALA A 120 17.76 -5.49 -10.25
C ALA A 120 17.45 -6.37 -11.46
N MET A 121 16.19 -6.80 -11.58
CA MET A 121 15.69 -7.52 -12.76
C MET A 121 14.95 -6.52 -13.64
N VAL A 122 15.37 -6.41 -14.90
CA VAL A 122 14.83 -5.49 -15.92
C VAL A 122 14.29 -6.24 -17.11
#